data_AF-A0A814NQI3-F1
#
_entry.id   AF-A0A814NQI3-F1
#
_cell.length_a   1.000
_cell.length_b   1.000
_cell.length_c   1.000
_cell.angle_alpha   90.00
_cell.angle_beta   90.00
_cell.angle_gamma   90.00
#
_symmetry.space_group_name_H-M   'P 1'
#
loop_
_entity.id
_entity.type
_entity.pdbx_description
1 polymer ?
#
loop_
_entity_poly.entity_id
_entity_poly.type
_entity_poly.pdbx_seq_one_letter_code
_entity_poly.pdbx_strand_id
1 'polypeptide(L)'
;MTTSTASNPDDNKKINGKMTTQGNSIALQLSSVKKSREMKNNQIRRARVNSRSSKGELRLAIMIREMRKKTALEEEKEEVAADEEEMSSGSFLRRIQQSRRFILHIFNKPAFHYTIIILIIVDLIDVFIDLVFALLSSPCLAEDEMELYNTTIQRSECLLYRSSALIGGEHFLYYVSLIILSIFVLEISVSFYAFGWRRYIKPLFLLDACIVLVSLILEIYFHFSNFNKSGRTASAFVILRLWKIVRALHAVAHSISLRNRLIVEKIQQAFDIVREENDEANEELEKQQIKIEYLMESLQTTGTKVTHEQLDKYVKTKHRQRKYVTTF
;
A
#
# COMPACT_ATOMS: atom_id res chain seq x y z
N MET A 1 -107.51 -44.71 4.58
CA MET A 1 -106.76 -44.79 5.84
C MET A 1 -105.32 -45.13 5.52
N THR A 2 -104.41 -44.25 5.89
CA THR A 2 -102.99 -44.20 5.51
C THR A 2 -102.10 -44.80 6.60
N THR A 3 -101.30 -45.83 6.27
CA THR A 3 -100.11 -46.30 7.01
C THR A 3 -99.21 -47.01 5.98
N SER A 4 -98.15 -46.38 5.45
CA SER A 4 -96.80 -46.19 6.03
C SER A 4 -96.13 -47.51 6.44
N THR A 5 -95.27 -48.04 5.57
CA THR A 5 -94.20 -49.00 5.91
C THR A 5 -92.90 -48.55 5.21
N ALA A 6 -91.88 -48.32 6.03
CA ALA A 6 -90.56 -47.83 5.65
C ALA A 6 -89.67 -48.99 5.18
N SER A 7 -88.94 -48.78 4.08
CA SER A 7 -87.90 -49.68 3.57
C SER A 7 -86.51 -49.25 4.03
N ASN A 8 -85.73 -50.23 4.47
CA ASN A 8 -84.41 -50.11 5.09
C ASN A 8 -83.29 -49.99 4.03
N PRO A 9 -82.34 -49.03 4.11
CA PRO A 9 -81.29 -48.86 3.12
C PRO A 9 -79.91 -49.23 3.69
N ASP A 10 -79.48 -50.50 3.61
CA ASP A 10 -78.19 -50.90 4.23
C ASP A 10 -77.23 -51.79 3.41
N ASP A 11 -77.45 -51.97 2.09
CA ASP A 11 -76.60 -52.91 1.32
C ASP A 11 -75.57 -52.29 0.36
N ASN A 12 -75.41 -50.95 0.31
CA ASN A 12 -74.60 -50.31 -0.75
C ASN A 12 -73.19 -49.82 -0.35
N LYS A 13 -72.65 -50.25 0.81
CA LYS A 13 -71.41 -49.66 1.37
C LYS A 13 -70.13 -50.49 1.23
N LYS A 14 -70.15 -51.67 0.60
CA LYS A 14 -69.01 -52.63 0.66
C LYS A 14 -68.10 -52.73 -0.57
N ILE A 15 -68.32 -51.97 -1.65
CA ILE A 15 -67.54 -52.11 -2.89
C ILE A 15 -66.51 -50.98 -3.13
N ASN A 16 -66.64 -49.80 -2.50
CA ASN A 16 -65.74 -48.66 -2.75
C ASN A 16 -64.42 -48.63 -1.93
N GLY A 17 -64.15 -49.64 -1.10
CA GLY A 17 -62.99 -49.64 -0.19
C GLY A 17 -61.67 -50.18 -0.76
N LYS A 18 -61.68 -50.80 -1.95
CA LYS A 18 -60.51 -51.54 -2.46
C LYS A 18 -59.73 -50.84 -3.59
N MET A 19 -60.26 -49.74 -4.14
CA MET A 19 -59.60 -48.98 -5.22
C MET A 19 -58.74 -47.81 -4.75
N THR A 20 -58.90 -47.33 -3.50
CA THR A 20 -58.18 -46.15 -2.98
C THR A 20 -56.79 -46.46 -2.42
N THR A 21 -56.52 -47.72 -2.03
CA THR A 21 -55.22 -48.10 -1.46
C THR A 21 -54.12 -48.24 -2.52
N GLN A 22 -54.48 -48.56 -3.77
CA GLN A 22 -53.50 -48.75 -4.85
C GLN A 22 -53.00 -47.41 -5.43
N GLY A 23 -53.82 -46.36 -5.42
CA GLY A 23 -53.43 -45.02 -5.89
C GLY A 23 -52.38 -44.32 -5.00
N ASN A 24 -52.47 -44.49 -3.68
CA ASN A 24 -51.53 -43.86 -2.73
C ASN A 24 -50.11 -44.45 -2.81
N SER A 25 -49.98 -45.73 -3.16
CA SER A 25 -48.68 -46.38 -3.34
C SER A 25 -47.93 -45.83 -4.56
N ILE A 26 -48.65 -45.55 -5.66
CA ILE A 26 -48.08 -44.99 -6.89
C ILE A 26 -47.64 -43.54 -6.69
N ALA A 27 -48.41 -42.74 -5.95
CA ALA A 27 -48.06 -41.35 -5.62
C ALA A 27 -46.78 -41.28 -4.76
N LEU A 28 -46.61 -42.19 -3.80
CA LEU A 28 -45.39 -42.28 -2.98
C LEU A 28 -44.17 -42.68 -3.81
N GLN A 29 -44.32 -43.65 -4.72
CA GLN A 29 -43.26 -44.06 -5.65
C GLN A 29 -42.81 -42.89 -6.55
N LEU A 30 -43.76 -42.13 -7.11
CA LEU A 30 -43.45 -40.97 -7.98
C LEU A 30 -42.75 -39.84 -7.22
N SER A 31 -43.12 -39.57 -5.96
CA SER A 31 -42.46 -38.54 -5.15
C SER A 31 -41.00 -38.88 -4.83
N SER A 32 -40.69 -40.16 -4.58
CA SER A 32 -39.32 -40.61 -4.31
C SER A 32 -38.43 -40.50 -5.55
N VAL A 33 -38.96 -40.83 -6.74
CA VAL A 33 -38.26 -40.68 -8.02
C VAL A 33 -37.99 -39.21 -8.34
N LYS A 34 -38.95 -38.32 -8.05
CA LYS A 34 -38.79 -36.87 -8.26
C LYS A 34 -37.69 -36.27 -7.37
N LYS A 35 -37.67 -36.64 -6.08
CA LYS A 35 -36.65 -36.20 -5.11
C LYS A 35 -35.25 -36.71 -5.45
N SER A 36 -35.16 -37.94 -5.96
CA SER A 36 -33.89 -38.54 -6.43
C SER A 36 -33.34 -37.82 -7.67
N ARG A 37 -34.21 -37.42 -8.61
CA ARG A 37 -33.81 -36.61 -9.78
C ARG A 37 -33.34 -35.21 -9.39
N GLU A 38 -34.00 -34.56 -8.43
CA GLU A 38 -33.55 -33.25 -7.93
C GLU A 38 -32.19 -33.31 -7.24
N MET A 39 -31.93 -34.34 -6.42
CA MET A 39 -30.61 -34.52 -5.82
C MET A 39 -29.51 -34.71 -6.86
N LYS A 40 -29.74 -35.54 -7.89
CA LYS A 40 -28.78 -35.72 -8.98
C LYS A 40 -28.51 -34.42 -9.74
N ASN A 41 -29.55 -33.64 -10.04
CA ASN A 41 -29.38 -32.35 -10.71
C ASN A 41 -28.61 -31.33 -9.85
N ASN A 42 -28.83 -31.32 -8.53
CA ASN A 42 -28.07 -30.46 -7.62
C ASN A 42 -26.59 -30.86 -7.51
N GLN A 43 -26.27 -32.17 -7.49
CA GLN A 43 -24.87 -32.62 -7.53
C GLN A 43 -24.18 -32.21 -8.83
N ILE A 44 -24.85 -32.35 -9.99
CA ILE A 44 -24.30 -31.95 -11.28
C ILE A 44 -24.08 -30.42 -11.34
N ARG A 45 -24.99 -29.62 -10.78
CA ARG A 45 -24.82 -28.17 -10.67
C ARG A 45 -23.61 -27.80 -9.82
N ARG A 46 -23.43 -28.43 -8.65
CA ARG A 46 -22.27 -28.19 -7.77
C ARG A 46 -20.94 -28.58 -8.44
N ALA A 47 -20.91 -29.71 -9.16
CA ALA A 47 -19.71 -30.12 -9.90
C ALA A 47 -19.32 -29.14 -11.02
N ARG A 48 -20.29 -28.55 -11.73
CA ARG A 48 -20.01 -27.54 -12.77
C ARG A 48 -19.47 -26.24 -12.19
N VAL A 49 -20.02 -25.78 -11.05
CA VAL A 49 -19.56 -24.54 -10.37
C VAL A 49 -18.11 -24.68 -9.92
N ASN A 50 -17.73 -25.80 -9.31
CA ASN A 50 -16.33 -26.04 -8.89
C ASN A 50 -15.36 -26.13 -10.09
N SER A 51 -15.77 -26.70 -11.23
CA SER A 51 -14.90 -26.77 -12.42
C SER A 51 -14.67 -25.41 -13.10
N ARG A 52 -15.64 -24.47 -12.99
CA ARG A 52 -15.50 -23.11 -13.53
C ARG A 52 -14.60 -22.24 -12.65
N SER A 53 -14.72 -22.36 -11.33
CA SER A 53 -13.83 -21.69 -10.37
C SER A 53 -12.36 -22.07 -10.60
N SER A 54 -12.06 -23.36 -10.83
CA SER A 54 -10.69 -23.82 -11.11
C SER A 54 -10.11 -23.29 -12.44
N LYS A 55 -10.94 -23.02 -13.46
CA LYS A 55 -10.48 -22.42 -14.72
C LYS A 55 -10.18 -20.92 -14.59
N GLY A 56 -10.93 -20.20 -13.76
CA GLY A 56 -10.64 -18.79 -13.44
C GLY A 56 -9.30 -18.64 -12.74
N GLU A 57 -9.06 -19.46 -11.70
CA GLU A 57 -7.79 -19.46 -10.97
C GLU A 57 -6.58 -19.76 -11.87
N LEU A 58 -6.71 -20.72 -12.79
CA LEU A 58 -5.64 -21.05 -13.72
C LEU A 58 -5.33 -19.90 -14.69
N ARG A 59 -6.35 -19.17 -15.16
CA ARG A 59 -6.15 -18.00 -16.02
C ARG A 59 -5.49 -16.85 -15.27
N LEU A 60 -5.93 -16.57 -14.05
CA LEU A 60 -5.32 -15.55 -13.19
C LEU A 60 -3.85 -15.88 -12.91
N ALA A 61 -3.54 -17.15 -12.61
CA ALA A 61 -2.16 -17.59 -12.38
C ALA A 61 -1.27 -17.44 -13.62
N ILE A 62 -1.79 -17.70 -14.82
CA ILE A 62 -1.06 -17.50 -16.08
C ILE A 62 -0.81 -16.01 -16.32
N MET A 63 -1.82 -15.16 -16.14
CA MET A 63 -1.71 -13.71 -16.35
C MET A 63 -0.71 -13.06 -15.37
N ILE A 64 -0.74 -13.44 -14.09
CA ILE A 64 0.24 -12.99 -13.08
C ILE A 64 1.67 -13.39 -13.48
N ARG A 65 1.84 -14.59 -14.04
CA ARG A 65 3.16 -15.08 -14.48
C ARG A 65 3.67 -14.30 -15.69
N GLU A 66 2.77 -13.89 -16.59
CA GLU A 66 3.10 -13.14 -17.79
C GLU A 66 3.43 -11.67 -17.48
N MET A 67 2.67 -11.05 -16.56
CA MET A 67 2.96 -9.72 -16.02
C MET A 67 4.35 -9.69 -15.38
N ARG A 68 4.68 -10.66 -14.51
CA ARG A 68 6.02 -10.77 -13.91
C ARG A 68 7.14 -10.90 -14.95
N LYS A 69 6.90 -11.64 -16.05
CA LYS A 69 7.89 -11.75 -17.13
C LYS A 69 8.11 -10.43 -17.85
N LYS A 70 7.05 -9.65 -18.09
CA LYS A 70 7.16 -8.33 -18.71
C LYS A 70 7.93 -7.35 -17.83
N THR A 71 7.65 -7.33 -16.52
CA THR A 71 8.38 -6.45 -15.59
C THR A 71 9.87 -6.80 -15.53
N ALA A 72 10.21 -8.09 -15.51
CA ALA A 72 11.61 -8.53 -15.52
C ALA A 72 12.33 -8.16 -16.84
N LEU A 73 11.64 -8.26 -17.98
CA LEU A 73 12.18 -7.86 -19.28
C LEU A 73 12.35 -6.34 -19.44
N GLU A 74 11.47 -5.55 -18.82
CA GLU A 74 11.60 -4.09 -18.78
C GLU A 74 12.77 -3.66 -17.88
N GLU A 75 12.95 -4.30 -16.72
CA GLU A 75 14.13 -4.09 -15.87
C GLU A 75 15.43 -4.47 -16.61
N GLU A 76 15.46 -5.59 -17.35
CA GLU A 76 16.63 -6.02 -18.10
C GLU A 76 16.94 -5.08 -19.30
N LYS A 77 15.92 -4.53 -19.96
CA LYS A 77 16.10 -3.53 -21.03
C LYS A 77 16.61 -2.18 -20.50
N GLU A 78 16.14 -1.74 -19.32
CA GLU A 78 16.63 -0.49 -18.71
C GLU A 78 18.08 -0.65 -18.22
N GLU A 79 18.51 -1.86 -17.84
CA GLU A 79 19.90 -2.17 -17.47
C GLU A 79 20.83 -2.21 -18.71
N VAL A 80 20.40 -2.81 -19.82
CA VAL A 80 21.22 -2.90 -21.05
C VAL A 80 21.39 -1.54 -21.75
N ALA A 81 20.37 -0.69 -21.73
CA ALA A 81 20.48 0.67 -22.31
C ALA A 81 21.43 1.59 -21.49
N ALA A 82 21.67 1.27 -20.22
CA ALA A 82 22.61 2.02 -19.38
C ALA A 82 24.08 1.63 -19.64
N ASP A 83 24.34 0.42 -20.12
CA ASP A 83 25.68 -0.14 -20.33
C ASP A 83 26.35 0.32 -21.64
N GLU A 84 25.59 0.71 -22.68
CA GLU A 84 26.19 1.19 -23.95
C GLU A 84 26.84 2.59 -23.86
N GLU A 85 26.49 3.42 -22.87
CA GLU A 85 27.10 4.75 -22.68
C GLU A 85 28.35 4.77 -21.77
N GLU A 86 28.73 3.66 -21.11
CA GLU A 86 29.84 3.63 -20.13
C GLU A 86 31.14 2.94 -20.60
N MET A 87 31.30 2.67 -21.90
CA MET A 87 32.49 1.94 -22.41
C MET A 87 33.82 2.73 -22.38
N SER A 88 33.90 3.92 -21.78
CA SER A 88 35.11 4.78 -21.83
C SER A 88 35.82 5.08 -20.50
N SER A 89 35.38 4.60 -19.32
CA SER A 89 36.05 4.94 -18.04
C SER A 89 36.31 3.71 -17.17
N GLY A 90 37.31 2.94 -17.59
CA GLY A 90 37.65 1.62 -17.07
C GLY A 90 38.36 1.63 -15.72
N SER A 91 38.05 0.59 -14.93
CA SER A 91 38.63 0.18 -13.62
C SER A 91 38.03 0.79 -12.36
N PHE A 92 37.82 2.11 -12.27
CA PHE A 92 37.24 2.71 -11.06
C PHE A 92 35.73 2.49 -11.01
N LEU A 93 35.03 2.76 -12.12
CA LEU A 93 33.58 2.59 -12.21
C LEU A 93 33.11 1.15 -11.96
N ARG A 94 33.90 0.14 -12.35
CA ARG A 94 33.58 -1.27 -12.07
C ARG A 94 33.54 -1.60 -10.58
N ARG A 95 34.45 -1.03 -9.77
CA ARG A 95 34.43 -1.21 -8.31
C ARG A 95 33.27 -0.44 -7.67
N ILE A 96 32.99 0.76 -8.18
CA ILE A 96 31.85 1.58 -7.75
C ILE A 96 30.52 0.87 -8.02
N GLN A 97 30.31 0.33 -9.22
CA GLN A 97 29.09 -0.38 -9.60
C GLN A 97 28.88 -1.65 -8.74
N GLN A 98 29.95 -2.37 -8.41
CA GLN A 98 29.86 -3.57 -7.58
C GLN A 98 29.49 -3.24 -6.12
N SER A 99 30.05 -2.15 -5.55
CA SER A 99 29.63 -1.63 -4.24
C SER A 99 28.18 -1.14 -4.24
N ARG A 100 27.70 -0.56 -5.36
CA ARG A 100 26.35 -0.03 -5.48
C ARG A 100 25.28 -1.10 -5.30
N ARG A 101 25.46 -2.28 -5.91
CA ARG A 101 24.53 -3.42 -5.74
C ARG A 101 24.43 -3.90 -4.29
N PHE A 102 25.55 -3.86 -3.56
CA PHE A 102 25.58 -4.23 -2.14
C PHE A 102 24.84 -3.21 -1.26
N ILE A 103 25.06 -1.91 -1.49
CA ILE A 103 24.38 -0.85 -0.73
C ILE A 103 22.88 -0.85 -1.01
N LEU A 104 22.46 -1.12 -2.24
CA LEU A 104 21.03 -1.23 -2.60
C LEU A 104 20.33 -2.35 -1.83
N HIS A 105 21.02 -3.47 -1.61
CA HIS A 105 20.49 -4.58 -0.83
C HIS A 105 20.38 -4.25 0.67
N ILE A 106 21.30 -3.43 1.19
CA ILE A 106 21.25 -2.91 2.57
C ILE A 106 20.11 -1.89 2.72
N PHE A 107 19.94 -1.01 1.75
CA PHE A 107 18.94 0.07 1.78
C PHE A 107 17.50 -0.44 1.71
N ASN A 108 17.27 -1.53 0.98
CA ASN A 108 15.94 -2.15 0.88
C ASN A 108 15.49 -2.84 2.18
N LYS A 109 16.35 -2.95 3.20
CA LYS A 109 15.93 -3.48 4.49
C LYS A 109 15.12 -2.43 5.25
N PRO A 110 13.94 -2.78 5.80
CA PRO A 110 13.14 -1.86 6.61
C PRO A 110 13.93 -1.34 7.82
N ALA A 111 14.91 -2.10 8.30
CA ALA A 111 15.82 -1.72 9.38
C ALA A 111 16.56 -0.41 9.11
N PHE A 112 16.97 -0.14 7.87
CA PHE A 112 17.73 1.07 7.52
C PHE A 112 16.90 2.34 7.75
N HIS A 113 15.61 2.32 7.38
CA HIS A 113 14.71 3.44 7.65
C HIS A 113 14.51 3.69 9.15
N TYR A 114 14.45 2.63 9.96
CA TYR A 114 14.37 2.79 11.41
C TYR A 114 15.65 3.39 11.99
N THR A 115 16.82 3.02 11.48
CA THR A 115 18.10 3.62 11.88
C THR A 115 18.10 5.13 11.65
N ILE A 116 17.73 5.59 10.45
CA ILE A 116 17.64 7.04 10.14
C ILE A 116 16.74 7.76 11.13
N ILE A 117 15.54 7.21 11.38
CA ILE A 117 14.54 7.84 12.26
C ILE A 117 15.07 7.94 13.69
N ILE A 118 15.68 6.87 14.20
CA ILE A 118 16.29 6.86 15.55
C ILE A 118 17.40 7.90 15.63
N LEU A 119 18.26 8.00 14.61
CA LEU A 119 19.38 8.92 14.58
C LEU A 119 18.91 10.39 14.59
N ILE A 120 17.82 10.70 13.89
CA ILE A 120 17.17 12.03 13.93
C ILE A 120 16.60 12.34 15.31
N ILE A 121 15.99 11.35 15.97
CA ILE A 121 15.44 11.54 17.33
C ILE A 121 16.57 11.82 18.32
N VAL A 122 17.68 11.09 18.22
CA VAL A 122 18.86 11.32 19.06
C VAL A 122 19.46 12.70 18.81
N ASP A 123 19.66 13.10 17.56
CA ASP A 123 20.12 14.46 17.19
C ASP A 123 19.19 15.53 17.79
N LEU A 124 17.87 15.36 17.69
CA LEU A 124 16.89 16.28 18.27
C LEU A 124 17.02 16.40 19.80
N ILE A 125 17.24 15.27 20.49
CA ILE A 125 17.44 15.24 21.93
C ILE A 125 18.74 15.97 22.29
N ASP A 126 19.82 15.73 21.57
CA ASP A 126 21.11 16.40 21.82
C ASP A 126 21.03 17.90 21.57
N VAL A 127 20.36 18.33 20.49
CA VAL A 127 20.10 19.76 20.25
C VAL A 127 19.26 20.38 21.37
N PHE A 128 18.28 19.64 21.88
CA PHE A 128 17.48 20.12 23.00
C PHE A 128 18.32 20.24 24.27
N ILE A 129 19.17 19.27 24.56
CA ILE A 129 20.11 19.30 25.69
C ILE A 129 21.05 20.51 25.54
N ASP A 130 21.68 20.68 24.37
CA ASP A 130 22.56 21.81 24.08
C ASP A 130 21.83 23.15 24.24
N LEU A 131 20.59 23.26 23.79
CA LEU A 131 19.77 24.47 23.94
C LEU A 131 19.49 24.75 25.42
N VAL A 132 19.11 23.72 26.19
CA VAL A 132 18.89 23.85 27.63
C VAL A 132 20.18 24.28 28.33
N PHE A 133 21.32 23.68 27.99
CA PHE A 133 22.62 24.09 28.50
C PHE A 133 22.97 25.52 28.11
N ALA A 134 22.72 25.94 26.87
CA ALA A 134 22.96 27.31 26.41
C ALA A 134 22.06 28.33 27.13
N LEU A 135 20.80 27.96 27.45
CA LEU A 135 19.88 28.79 28.22
C LEU A 135 20.28 28.87 29.70
N LEU A 136 20.68 27.73 30.29
CA LEU A 136 21.16 27.66 31.68
C LEU A 136 22.52 28.33 31.86
N SER A 137 23.36 28.29 30.82
CA SER A 137 24.67 28.96 30.73
C SER A 137 24.55 30.38 30.19
N SER A 138 23.33 30.90 29.99
CA SER A 138 23.16 32.24 29.47
C SER A 138 23.96 33.23 30.32
N PRO A 139 24.68 34.15 29.68
CA PRO A 139 25.64 34.99 30.37
C PRO A 139 24.89 35.87 31.36
N CYS A 140 25.21 35.71 32.64
CA CYS A 140 25.22 36.86 33.53
C CYS A 140 26.00 37.95 32.79
N LEU A 141 25.35 39.09 32.54
CA LEU A 141 25.75 40.16 31.63
C LEU A 141 27.25 40.16 31.30
N ALA A 142 27.56 40.09 30.00
CA ALA A 142 28.92 40.26 29.49
C ALA A 142 29.59 41.47 30.15
N GLU A 143 30.80 41.27 30.70
CA GLU A 143 31.58 42.32 31.38
C GLU A 143 31.82 43.55 30.48
N ASP A 144 31.71 43.36 29.17
CA ASP A 144 31.93 44.35 28.11
C ASP A 144 30.84 45.44 28.04
N GLU A 145 29.61 45.21 28.56
CA GLU A 145 28.59 46.26 28.72
C GLU A 145 28.56 46.86 30.14
N MET A 146 29.30 46.27 31.08
CA MET A 146 29.33 46.70 32.48
C MET A 146 30.16 47.99 32.68
N GLU A 147 31.02 48.36 31.73
CA GLU A 147 31.77 49.63 31.77
C GLU A 147 30.92 50.87 31.51
N LEU A 148 29.73 50.74 30.88
CA LEU A 148 28.88 51.89 30.56
C LEU A 148 27.85 52.22 31.66
N TYR A 149 27.54 51.28 32.56
CA TYR A 149 26.63 51.48 33.69
C TYR A 149 27.35 51.20 35.01
N ASN A 150 28.01 52.23 35.55
CA ASN A 150 28.62 52.23 36.88
C ASN A 150 27.56 52.26 38.00
N THR A 151 26.67 51.28 38.02
CA THR A 151 25.65 51.12 39.07
C THR A 151 25.92 49.86 39.87
N THR A 152 26.26 50.05 41.14
CA THR A 152 26.58 49.02 42.16
C THR A 152 25.38 48.18 42.60
N ILE A 153 24.28 48.14 41.85
CA ILE A 153 23.03 47.52 42.27
C ILE A 153 22.60 46.50 41.22
N GLN A 154 22.92 45.23 41.52
CA GLN A 154 22.07 44.04 41.41
C GLN A 154 22.91 42.82 40.97
N ARG A 155 23.59 42.26 41.97
CA ARG A 155 24.38 41.03 41.88
C ARG A 155 23.59 39.91 42.56
N SER A 156 22.63 39.32 41.85
CA SER A 156 21.88 38.11 42.25
C SER A 156 20.86 37.89 41.13
N GLU A 157 20.90 36.86 40.30
CA GLU A 157 21.21 35.47 40.61
C GLU A 157 21.76 34.79 39.35
N CYS A 158 23.07 34.53 39.29
CA CYS A 158 23.57 33.49 38.39
C CYS A 158 23.18 32.15 39.03
N LEU A 159 22.16 31.48 38.50
CA LEU A 159 21.63 30.23 39.08
C LEU A 159 22.62 29.06 39.04
N LEU A 160 23.74 29.18 38.32
CA LEU A 160 24.77 28.14 38.22
C LEU A 160 26.19 28.71 38.41
N TYR A 161 26.80 28.39 39.55
CA TYR A 161 28.21 28.68 39.83
C TYR A 161 29.10 27.87 38.86
N ARG A 162 30.11 28.54 38.28
CA ARG A 162 31.09 27.99 37.34
C ARG A 162 31.95 26.90 38.00
N SER A 163 31.43 25.68 38.07
CA SER A 163 32.13 24.51 38.58
C SER A 163 32.95 23.84 37.47
N SER A 164 34.10 23.26 37.81
CA SER A 164 34.96 22.54 36.86
C SER A 164 34.25 21.37 36.15
N ALA A 165 33.17 20.85 36.74
CA ALA A 165 32.34 19.81 36.14
C ALA A 165 31.55 20.32 34.92
N LEU A 166 31.14 21.59 34.92
CA LEU A 166 30.36 22.18 33.83
C LEU A 166 31.19 22.35 32.56
N ILE A 167 32.45 22.79 32.70
CA ILE A 167 33.41 22.92 31.59
C ILE A 167 33.68 21.57 30.94
N GLY A 168 33.82 20.51 31.76
CA GLY A 168 33.96 19.15 31.25
C GLY A 168 32.73 18.68 30.46
N GLY A 169 31.52 19.04 30.94
CA GLY A 169 30.25 18.74 30.29
C GLY A 169 30.11 19.40 28.91
N GLU A 170 30.47 20.68 28.79
CA GLU A 170 30.40 21.43 27.53
C GLU A 170 31.27 20.79 26.43
N HIS A 171 32.52 20.42 26.77
CA HIS A 171 33.40 19.74 25.83
C HIS A 171 32.87 18.36 25.43
N PHE A 172 32.33 17.60 26.39
CA PHE A 172 31.77 16.29 26.11
C PHE A 172 30.55 16.37 25.18
N LEU A 173 29.60 17.26 25.48
CA LEU A 173 28.42 17.49 24.64
C LEU A 173 28.80 17.92 23.23
N TYR A 174 29.80 18.80 23.10
CA TYR A 174 30.34 19.18 21.81
C TYR A 174 30.87 17.98 21.00
N TYR A 175 31.75 17.15 21.59
CA TYR A 175 32.32 16.01 20.88
C TYR A 175 31.25 14.99 20.48
N VAL A 176 30.28 14.74 21.36
CA VAL A 176 29.14 13.85 21.09
C VAL A 176 28.32 14.38 19.90
N SER A 177 27.97 15.66 19.94
CA SER A 177 27.23 16.32 18.86
C SER A 177 27.99 16.26 17.53
N LEU A 178 29.31 16.49 17.56
CA LEU A 178 30.18 16.40 16.39
C LEU A 178 30.25 14.97 15.82
N ILE A 179 30.37 13.95 16.67
CA ILE A 179 30.40 12.55 16.26
C ILE A 179 29.07 12.17 15.58
N ILE A 180 27.94 12.56 16.18
CA ILE A 180 26.61 12.26 15.65
C ILE A 180 26.38 12.96 14.32
N LEU A 181 26.79 14.23 14.21
CA LEU A 181 26.77 14.97 12.96
C LEU A 181 27.66 14.31 11.90
N SER A 182 28.85 13.83 12.26
CA SER A 182 29.75 13.13 11.35
C SER A 182 29.14 11.82 10.83
N ILE A 183 28.53 11.03 11.71
CA ILE A 183 27.80 9.80 11.34
C ILE A 183 26.66 10.15 10.37
N PHE A 184 25.92 11.22 10.63
CA PHE A 184 24.81 11.67 9.78
C PHE A 184 25.28 12.10 8.39
N VAL A 185 26.38 12.87 8.30
CA VAL A 185 26.97 13.25 7.02
C VAL A 185 27.48 12.03 6.27
N LEU A 186 28.11 11.08 6.96
CA LEU A 186 28.60 9.85 6.37
C LEU A 186 27.43 9.00 5.83
N GLU A 187 26.35 8.86 6.59
CA GLU A 187 25.14 8.16 6.18
C GLU A 187 24.50 8.78 4.93
N ILE A 188 24.37 10.11 4.89
CA ILE A 188 23.85 10.82 3.72
C ILE A 188 24.79 10.66 2.53
N SER A 189 26.10 10.72 2.75
CA SER A 189 27.10 10.56 1.69
C SER A 189 27.05 9.16 1.09
N VAL A 190 26.93 8.12 1.92
CA VAL A 190 26.75 6.73 1.48
C VAL A 190 25.43 6.57 0.72
N SER A 191 24.36 7.19 1.20
CA SER A 191 23.05 7.17 0.53
C SER A 191 23.13 7.84 -0.84
N PHE A 192 23.73 9.04 -0.91
CA PHE A 192 23.95 9.77 -2.16
C PHE A 192 24.78 8.95 -3.15
N TYR A 193 25.86 8.34 -2.66
CA TYR A 193 26.72 7.49 -3.46
C TYR A 193 25.99 6.26 -4.00
N ALA A 194 25.09 5.65 -3.22
CA ALA A 194 24.30 4.49 -3.64
C ALA A 194 23.33 4.80 -4.78
N PHE A 195 22.67 5.96 -4.75
CA PHE A 195 21.71 6.34 -5.78
C PHE A 195 22.36 6.77 -7.10
N GLY A 196 23.62 7.19 -7.06
CA GLY A 196 24.44 7.49 -8.24
C GLY A 196 24.17 8.86 -8.89
N TRP A 197 25.20 9.41 -9.53
CA TRP A 197 25.22 10.77 -10.09
C TRP A 197 24.22 10.99 -11.23
N ARG A 198 23.98 9.97 -12.08
CA ARG A 198 23.21 10.08 -13.33
C ARG A 198 21.70 10.31 -13.13
N ARG A 199 21.14 9.94 -11.97
CA ARG A 199 19.71 10.15 -11.63
C ARG A 199 19.47 11.33 -10.69
N TYR A 200 20.54 11.98 -10.21
CA TYR A 200 20.49 13.04 -9.19
C TYR A 200 20.49 14.48 -9.74
N ILE A 201 20.22 14.67 -11.04
CA ILE A 201 20.14 16.01 -11.67
C ILE A 201 18.92 16.81 -11.16
N LYS A 202 18.04 16.24 -10.30
CA LYS A 202 17.06 17.05 -9.58
C LYS A 202 17.78 17.95 -8.56
N PRO A 203 17.84 19.27 -8.78
CA PRO A 203 18.71 20.18 -8.02
C PRO A 203 18.38 20.20 -6.52
N LEU A 204 17.15 19.87 -6.15
CA LEU A 204 16.67 19.88 -4.76
C LEU A 204 17.42 18.90 -3.84
N PHE A 205 17.85 17.74 -4.36
CA PHE A 205 18.55 16.77 -3.52
C PHE A 205 20.04 17.10 -3.36
N LEU A 206 20.66 17.62 -4.42
CA LEU A 206 22.06 18.06 -4.40
C LEU A 206 22.24 19.29 -3.50
N LEU A 207 21.32 20.25 -3.60
CA LEU A 207 21.33 21.46 -2.79
C LEU A 207 21.28 21.11 -1.31
N ASP A 208 20.48 20.13 -0.91
CA ASP A 208 20.48 19.75 0.51
C ASP A 208 21.75 19.05 0.96
N ALA A 209 22.27 18.10 0.18
CA ALA A 209 23.54 17.45 0.53
C ALA A 209 24.66 18.49 0.69
N CYS A 210 24.64 19.53 -0.15
CA CYS A 210 25.53 20.68 -0.04
C CYS A 210 25.27 21.48 1.24
N ILE A 211 24.02 21.81 1.58
CA ILE A 211 23.69 22.53 2.83
C ILE A 211 24.19 21.76 4.06
N VAL A 212 23.94 20.45 4.11
CA VAL A 212 24.36 19.58 5.22
C VAL A 212 25.89 19.54 5.30
N LEU A 213 26.60 19.42 4.18
CA LEU A 213 28.05 19.43 4.16
C LEU A 213 28.62 20.79 4.62
N VAL A 214 28.08 21.90 4.11
CA VAL A 214 28.46 23.25 4.53
C VAL A 214 28.20 23.45 6.01
N SER A 215 27.09 22.93 6.54
CA SER A 215 26.78 23.02 7.97
C SER A 215 27.82 22.31 8.84
N LEU A 216 28.30 21.13 8.43
CA LEU A 216 29.40 20.42 9.09
C LEU A 216 30.69 21.21 9.03
N ILE A 217 31.03 21.77 7.87
CA ILE A 217 32.25 22.57 7.69
C ILE A 217 32.21 23.81 8.59
N LEU A 218 31.06 24.50 8.64
CA LEU A 218 30.88 25.67 9.51
C LEU A 218 31.01 25.29 10.99
N GLU A 219 30.41 24.18 11.43
CA GLU A 219 30.48 23.72 12.81
C GLU A 219 31.92 23.39 13.25
N ILE A 220 32.70 22.73 12.38
CA ILE A 220 34.13 22.48 12.61
C ILE A 220 34.93 23.78 12.60
N TYR A 221 34.70 24.63 11.60
CA TYR A 221 35.45 25.87 11.40
C TYR A 221 35.26 26.83 12.58
N PHE A 222 34.03 27.01 13.05
CA PHE A 222 33.75 27.93 14.15
C PHE A 222 34.30 27.45 15.48
N HIS A 223 34.24 26.14 15.77
CA HIS A 223 34.90 25.63 16.96
C HIS A 223 36.42 25.86 16.86
N PHE A 224 37.04 25.55 15.72
CA PHE A 224 38.50 25.67 15.60
C PHE A 224 38.97 27.13 15.63
N SER A 225 38.16 28.05 15.13
CA SER A 225 38.49 29.47 15.03
C SER A 225 38.41 30.24 16.37
N ASN A 226 38.07 29.59 17.49
CA ASN A 226 37.98 30.22 18.82
C ASN A 226 37.19 31.55 18.84
N PHE A 227 36.22 31.72 17.94
CA PHE A 227 35.40 32.93 17.79
C PHE A 227 34.33 33.05 18.90
N ASN A 228 34.63 32.52 20.09
CA ASN A 228 33.77 32.49 21.27
C ASN A 228 33.53 33.87 21.91
N LYS A 229 34.09 34.94 21.35
CA LYS A 229 33.89 36.31 21.85
C LYS A 229 32.63 36.99 21.30
N SER A 230 31.91 36.37 20.36
CA SER A 230 30.70 36.98 19.79
C SER A 230 29.53 36.01 19.90
N GLY A 231 28.76 36.10 20.99
CA GLY A 231 27.58 35.25 21.27
C GLY A 231 26.48 35.25 20.19
N ARG A 232 26.65 36.00 19.10
CA ARG A 232 25.78 36.01 17.91
C ARG A 232 25.92 34.75 17.04
N THR A 233 27.03 34.02 17.11
CA THR A 233 27.24 32.83 16.25
C THR A 233 26.54 31.58 16.80
N ALA A 234 26.28 31.50 18.10
CA ALA A 234 25.58 30.37 18.73
C ALA A 234 24.17 30.14 18.16
N SER A 235 23.45 31.21 17.80
CA SER A 235 22.08 31.12 17.28
C SER A 235 22.01 30.57 15.85
N ALA A 236 23.04 30.78 15.04
CA ALA A 236 23.09 30.29 13.66
C ALA A 236 23.15 28.75 13.60
N PHE A 237 23.85 28.12 14.54
CA PHE A 237 23.93 26.64 14.62
C PHE A 237 22.59 26.01 14.95
N VAL A 238 21.82 26.63 15.83
CA VAL A 238 20.47 26.15 16.17
C VAL A 238 19.59 26.13 14.91
N ILE A 239 19.65 27.18 14.08
CA ILE A 239 18.86 27.25 12.85
C ILE A 239 19.30 26.17 11.84
N LEU A 240 20.62 25.96 11.67
CA LEU A 240 21.15 24.90 10.79
C LEU A 240 20.73 23.50 11.26
N ARG A 241 20.66 23.28 12.57
CA ARG A 241 20.16 22.03 13.15
C ARG A 241 18.65 21.88 12.95
N LEU A 242 17.86 22.95 13.09
CA LEU A 242 16.42 22.95 12.81
C LEU A 242 16.10 22.64 11.34
N TRP A 243 16.96 23.09 10.40
CA TRP A 243 16.85 22.73 8.98
C TRP A 243 16.84 21.21 8.76
N LYS A 244 17.63 20.46 9.55
CA LYS A 244 17.66 18.99 9.46
C LYS A 244 16.29 18.36 9.73
N ILE A 245 15.48 18.93 10.62
CA ILE A 245 14.13 18.43 10.91
C ILE A 245 13.23 18.56 9.68
N VAL A 246 13.27 19.71 9.01
CA VAL A 246 12.51 19.95 7.77
C VAL A 246 12.91 18.93 6.71
N ARG A 247 14.20 18.62 6.63
CA ARG A 247 14.73 17.60 5.72
C ARG A 247 14.30 16.20 6.04
N ALA A 248 14.38 15.79 7.31
CA ALA A 248 13.85 14.53 7.79
C ALA A 248 12.37 14.37 7.42
N LEU A 249 11.57 15.42 7.64
CA LEU A 249 10.15 15.44 7.30
C LEU A 249 9.93 15.30 5.79
N HIS A 250 10.68 16.03 4.98
CA HIS A 250 10.59 15.93 3.51
C HIS A 250 10.96 14.52 3.02
N ALA A 251 12.01 13.92 3.58
CA ALA A 251 12.44 12.56 3.24
C ALA A 251 11.37 11.52 3.63
N VAL A 252 10.77 11.64 4.82
CA VAL A 252 9.68 10.76 5.28
C VAL A 252 8.43 10.95 4.44
N ALA A 253 8.03 12.19 4.16
CA ALA A 253 6.87 12.50 3.32
C ALA A 253 7.03 11.93 1.90
N HIS A 254 8.24 12.02 1.33
CA HIS A 254 8.55 11.42 0.04
C HIS A 254 8.58 9.88 0.10
N SER A 255 9.09 9.29 1.19
CA SER A 255 9.06 7.83 1.41
C SER A 255 7.63 7.30 1.52
N ILE A 256 6.76 8.01 2.24
CA ILE A 256 5.35 7.68 2.39
C ILE A 256 4.62 7.85 1.05
N SER A 257 4.86 8.94 0.32
CA SER A 257 4.20 9.15 -0.97
C SER A 257 4.57 8.08 -1.99
N LEU A 258 5.82 7.61 -1.97
CA LEU A 258 6.28 6.50 -2.81
C LEU A 258 5.61 5.17 -2.41
N ARG A 259 5.56 4.85 -1.12
CA ARG A 259 4.86 3.66 -0.62
C ARG A 259 3.36 3.71 -0.93
N ASN A 260 2.73 4.87 -0.76
CA ASN A 260 1.32 5.06 -1.06
C ASN A 260 1.03 4.86 -2.53
N ARG A 261 1.89 5.33 -3.46
CA ARG A 261 1.74 5.05 -4.89
C ARG A 261 1.74 3.55 -5.20
N LEU A 262 2.67 2.78 -4.62
CA LEU A 262 2.72 1.32 -4.79
C LEU A 262 1.50 0.62 -4.21
N ILE A 263 0.96 1.10 -3.09
CA ILE A 263 -0.25 0.55 -2.48
C ILE A 263 -1.46 0.86 -3.38
N VAL A 264 -1.59 2.10 -3.86
CA VAL A 264 -2.65 2.51 -4.76
C VAL A 264 -2.63 1.69 -6.05
N GLU A 265 -1.45 1.43 -6.62
CA GLU A 265 -1.31 0.60 -7.82
C GLU A 265 -1.78 -0.85 -7.57
N LYS A 266 -1.42 -1.44 -6.43
CA LYS A 266 -1.89 -2.78 -6.05
C LYS A 266 -3.41 -2.83 -5.82
N ILE A 267 -3.96 -1.80 -5.19
CA ILE A 267 -5.41 -1.68 -4.97
C ILE A 267 -6.12 -1.53 -6.33
N GLN A 268 -5.58 -0.74 -7.24
CA GLN A 268 -6.14 -0.53 -8.57
C GLN A 268 -6.14 -1.85 -9.36
N GLN A 269 -5.04 -2.60 -9.34
CA GLN A 269 -4.96 -3.92 -9.98
C GLN A 269 -5.99 -4.90 -9.40
N ALA A 270 -6.17 -4.93 -8.08
CA ALA A 270 -7.18 -5.77 -7.45
C ALA A 270 -8.61 -5.34 -7.83
N PHE A 271 -8.84 -4.03 -7.93
CA PHE A 271 -10.12 -3.48 -8.35
C PHE A 271 -10.46 -3.82 -9.80
N ASP A 272 -9.50 -3.75 -10.71
CA ASP A 272 -9.69 -4.08 -12.13
C ASP A 272 -10.03 -5.58 -12.30
N ILE A 273 -9.41 -6.47 -11.53
CA ILE A 273 -9.75 -7.91 -11.53
C ILE A 273 -11.19 -8.14 -11.07
N VAL A 274 -11.59 -7.54 -9.95
CA VAL A 274 -12.96 -7.68 -9.41
C VAL A 274 -13.99 -7.09 -10.37
N ARG A 275 -13.64 -6.00 -11.05
CA ARG A 275 -14.51 -5.39 -12.06
C ARG A 275 -14.73 -6.32 -13.26
N GLU A 276 -13.68 -6.97 -13.75
CA GLU A 276 -13.78 -7.95 -14.84
C GLU A 276 -14.67 -9.13 -14.44
N GLU A 277 -14.51 -9.67 -13.23
CA GLU A 277 -15.38 -10.75 -12.72
C GLU A 277 -16.85 -10.33 -12.60
N ASN A 278 -17.10 -9.09 -12.17
CA ASN A 278 -18.45 -8.57 -12.05
C ASN A 278 -19.09 -8.36 -13.44
N ASP A 279 -18.33 -7.86 -14.41
CA ASP A 279 -18.79 -7.70 -15.79
C ASP A 279 -19.12 -9.06 -16.44
N GLU A 280 -18.30 -10.10 -16.22
CA GLU A 280 -18.57 -11.46 -16.69
C GLU A 280 -19.83 -12.06 -16.06
N ALA A 281 -20.01 -11.90 -14.75
CA ALA A 281 -21.19 -12.38 -14.02
C ALA A 281 -22.47 -11.67 -14.50
N ASN A 282 -22.38 -10.37 -14.76
CA ASN A 282 -23.50 -9.57 -15.24
C ASN A 282 -23.88 -9.95 -16.69
N GLU A 283 -22.90 -10.21 -17.57
CA GLU A 283 -23.15 -10.69 -18.93
C GLU A 283 -23.89 -12.06 -18.94
N GLU A 284 -23.56 -12.95 -18.01
CA GLU A 284 -24.27 -14.23 -17.87
C GLU A 284 -25.70 -14.05 -17.35
N LEU A 285 -25.94 -13.15 -16.39
CA LEU A 285 -27.28 -12.82 -15.91
C LEU A 285 -28.17 -12.25 -17.02
N GLU A 286 -27.65 -11.35 -17.86
CA GLU A 286 -28.38 -10.81 -19.01
C GLU A 286 -28.75 -11.91 -20.01
N LYS A 287 -27.82 -12.81 -20.33
CA LYS A 287 -28.09 -13.96 -21.22
C LYS A 287 -29.19 -14.85 -20.65
N GLN A 288 -29.22 -15.06 -19.34
CA GLN A 288 -30.25 -15.86 -18.69
C GLN A 288 -31.61 -15.15 -18.70
N GLN A 289 -31.66 -13.84 -18.46
CA GLN A 289 -32.90 -13.06 -18.57
C GLN A 289 -33.48 -13.09 -19.98
N ILE A 290 -32.65 -12.92 -21.01
CA ILE A 290 -33.10 -13.00 -22.41
C ILE A 290 -33.65 -14.39 -22.75
N LYS A 291 -33.02 -15.46 -22.23
CA LYS A 291 -33.52 -16.85 -22.39
C LYS A 291 -34.91 -17.01 -21.76
N ILE A 292 -35.11 -16.49 -20.55
CA ILE A 292 -36.40 -16.56 -19.86
C ILE A 292 -37.47 -15.79 -20.64
N GLU A 293 -37.16 -14.57 -21.09
CA GLU A 293 -38.07 -13.71 -21.85
C GLU A 293 -38.55 -14.40 -23.13
N TYR A 294 -37.63 -14.99 -23.90
CA TYR A 294 -37.96 -15.72 -25.12
C TYR A 294 -38.79 -16.99 -24.87
N LEU A 295 -38.48 -17.74 -23.82
CA LEU A 295 -39.25 -18.93 -23.45
C LEU A 295 -40.67 -18.55 -23.02
N MET A 296 -40.84 -17.45 -22.28
CA MET A 296 -42.15 -16.93 -21.89
C MET A 296 -42.96 -16.49 -23.12
N GLU A 297 -42.35 -15.78 -24.06
CA GLU A 297 -42.97 -15.35 -25.32
C GLU A 297 -43.42 -16.56 -26.16
N SER A 298 -42.54 -17.56 -26.32
CA SER A 298 -42.83 -18.77 -27.09
C SER A 298 -43.94 -19.63 -26.47
N LEU A 299 -44.04 -19.68 -25.14
CA LEU A 299 -45.11 -20.37 -24.42
C LEU A 299 -46.47 -19.71 -24.63
N GLN A 300 -46.52 -18.38 -24.76
CA GLN A 300 -47.76 -17.64 -25.01
C GLN A 300 -48.27 -17.77 -26.44
N THR A 301 -47.37 -17.78 -27.44
CA THR A 301 -47.78 -17.65 -28.85
C THR A 301 -48.17 -18.96 -29.53
N THR A 302 -47.61 -20.12 -29.16
CA THR A 302 -47.67 -21.27 -30.08
C THR A 302 -47.75 -22.66 -29.46
N GLY A 303 -47.51 -22.83 -28.15
CA GLY A 303 -47.60 -24.14 -27.48
C GLY A 303 -46.69 -25.25 -28.06
N THR A 304 -45.81 -24.93 -29.01
CA THR A 304 -44.94 -25.86 -29.71
C THR A 304 -43.60 -25.99 -29.00
N LYS A 305 -42.96 -27.16 -29.12
CA LYS A 305 -41.63 -27.40 -28.53
C LYS A 305 -40.58 -26.56 -29.25
N VAL A 306 -40.04 -25.57 -28.55
CA VAL A 306 -38.88 -24.78 -28.98
C VAL A 306 -37.63 -25.65 -28.98
N THR A 307 -36.85 -25.57 -30.06
CA THR A 307 -35.59 -26.31 -30.18
C THR A 307 -34.44 -25.51 -29.58
N HIS A 308 -33.51 -26.18 -28.89
CA HIS A 308 -32.39 -25.53 -28.19
C HIS A 308 -31.53 -24.60 -29.08
N GLU A 309 -31.43 -24.93 -30.37
CA GLU A 309 -30.67 -24.18 -31.37
C GLU A 309 -31.33 -22.84 -31.75
N GLN A 310 -32.68 -22.81 -31.81
CA GLN A 310 -33.43 -21.58 -32.08
C GLN A 310 -33.31 -20.60 -30.91
N LEU A 311 -33.36 -21.11 -29.67
CA LEU A 311 -33.18 -20.35 -28.44
C LEU A 311 -31.79 -19.67 -28.42
N ASP A 312 -30.72 -20.41 -28.72
CA ASP A 312 -29.36 -19.89 -28.66
C ASP A 312 -29.10 -18.82 -29.74
N LYS A 313 -29.64 -19.04 -30.95
CA LYS A 313 -29.58 -18.06 -32.04
C LYS A 313 -30.32 -16.75 -31.69
N TYR A 314 -31.50 -16.86 -31.07
CA TYR A 314 -32.25 -15.68 -30.62
C TYR A 314 -31.50 -14.90 -29.53
N VAL A 315 -31.01 -15.60 -28.49
CA VAL A 315 -30.25 -14.98 -27.39
C VAL A 315 -29.03 -14.24 -27.91
N LYS A 316 -28.25 -14.87 -28.80
CA LYS A 316 -27.05 -14.25 -29.39
C LYS A 316 -27.39 -12.97 -30.19
N THR A 317 -28.52 -12.98 -30.91
CA THR A 317 -28.96 -11.83 -31.72
C THR A 317 -29.44 -10.68 -30.84
N LYS A 318 -30.30 -10.96 -29.86
CA LYS A 318 -30.83 -9.94 -28.93
C LYS A 318 -29.75 -9.36 -28.03
N HIS A 319 -28.82 -10.19 -27.57
CA HIS A 319 -27.66 -9.74 -26.79
C HIS A 319 -26.76 -8.78 -27.57
N ARG A 320 -26.48 -9.06 -28.85
CA ARG A 320 -25.74 -8.12 -29.71
C ARG A 320 -26.47 -6.79 -29.83
N GLN A 321 -27.78 -6.80 -30.07
CA GLN A 321 -28.57 -5.57 -30.19
C GLN A 321 -28.51 -4.73 -28.91
N ARG A 322 -28.68 -5.34 -27.72
CA ARG A 322 -28.56 -4.61 -26.44
C ARG A 322 -27.17 -4.02 -26.23
N LYS A 323 -26.11 -4.76 -26.56
CA LYS A 323 -24.73 -4.28 -26.42
C LYS A 323 -24.44 -3.06 -27.30
N TYR A 324 -25.02 -2.98 -28.51
CA TYR A 324 -24.90 -1.77 -29.33
C TYR A 324 -25.65 -0.58 -28.72
N VAL A 325 -26.81 -0.78 -28.10
CA VAL A 325 -27.58 0.31 -27.48
C VAL A 325 -26.89 0.88 -26.25
N THR A 326 -26.18 0.07 -25.44
CA THR A 326 -25.48 0.54 -24.24
C THR A 326 -24.12 1.19 -24.49
N THR A 327 -23.59 1.11 -25.72
CA THR A 327 -22.27 1.69 -26.07
C THR A 327 -22.37 3.11 -26.68
N PHE A 328 -23.59 3.60 -26.95
CA PHE A 328 -23.86 4.95 -27.44
C PHE A 328 -24.39 5.86 -26.33
#